data_AF-H8KN06-F1
#
_entry.id   AF-H8KN06-F1
#
_cell.length_a   1.000
_cell.length_b   1.000
_cell.length_c   1.000
_cell.angle_alpha   90.00
_cell.angle_beta   90.00
_cell.angle_gamma   90.00
#
_symmetry.space_group_name_H-M   'P 1'
#
loop_
_entity.id
_entity.type
_entity.pdbx_description
1 polymer ?
#
loop_
_entity_poly.entity_id
_entity_poly.type
_entity_poly.pdbx_seq_one_letter_code
_entity_poly.pdbx_strand_id
1 'polypeptide(L)'
;MKFVVVVLLFTFINLYGWCQAVDNKYVNEAKKIKQFKLTELTLKGSQIKTTDTAAIDLYNTSRQLLRFRFFNNKLIPFQSDIVFELSEYNKDGDLYKRSFFNAEGQPAGILPAISNLSVSQYFILKKNDYLAKKKLWTSGEPLTDDTDQKIILEKRYDPQGKFIGQIYYSTEAYFREHDGLLGKEQ
;
A
#
# COMPACT_ATOMS: atom_id res chain seq x y z
N MET A 1 -4.90 -49.00 39.96
CA MET A 1 -5.85 -48.03 39.35
C MET A 1 -6.19 -46.98 40.38
N LYS A 2 -5.77 -45.72 40.18
CA LYS A 2 -6.45 -44.51 40.66
C LYS A 2 -5.64 -43.25 40.29
N PHE A 3 -6.30 -42.40 39.51
CA PHE A 3 -6.03 -40.98 39.24
C PHE A 3 -4.73 -40.58 38.54
N VAL A 4 -4.61 -40.97 37.26
CA VAL A 4 -3.91 -40.17 36.24
C VAL A 4 -4.96 -39.64 35.28
N VAL A 5 -5.73 -38.63 35.68
CA VAL A 5 -6.60 -37.90 34.75
C VAL A 5 -6.71 -36.46 35.23
N VAL A 6 -6.57 -35.52 34.29
CA VAL A 6 -6.90 -34.10 34.37
C VAL A 6 -5.79 -33.17 34.91
N VAL A 7 -4.63 -33.14 34.24
CA VAL A 7 -3.82 -31.91 34.10
C VAL A 7 -3.63 -31.66 32.60
N LEU A 8 -4.72 -31.32 31.91
CA LEU A 8 -4.69 -31.03 30.47
C LEU A 8 -5.83 -30.06 30.09
N LEU A 9 -6.01 -29.02 30.93
CA LEU A 9 -7.07 -28.02 30.76
C LEU A 9 -6.60 -26.58 31.03
N PHE A 10 -5.28 -26.32 30.92
CA PHE A 10 -4.70 -24.99 31.19
C PHE A 10 -3.63 -24.54 30.20
N THR A 11 -3.63 -25.05 28.95
CA THR A 11 -2.72 -24.58 27.89
C THR A 11 -3.42 -23.97 26.68
N PHE A 12 -4.71 -23.61 26.80
CA PHE A 12 -5.46 -22.91 25.74
C PHE A 12 -5.68 -21.40 26.01
N ILE A 13 -4.87 -20.79 26.88
CA ILE A 13 -4.93 -19.35 27.13
C ILE A 13 -3.59 -18.76 26.68
N ASN A 14 -3.66 -17.75 25.81
CA ASN A 14 -2.55 -16.92 25.27
C ASN A 14 -2.00 -17.27 23.88
N LEU A 15 -2.88 -17.60 22.93
CA LEU A 15 -2.69 -17.21 21.53
C LEU A 15 -3.76 -16.20 21.10
N TYR A 16 -4.11 -15.26 21.98
CA TYR A 16 -4.69 -14.00 21.54
C TYR A 16 -3.52 -13.15 21.06
N GLY A 17 -3.10 -13.37 19.82
CA GLY A 17 -2.30 -12.38 19.10
C GLY A 17 -3.04 -11.05 19.22
N TRP A 18 -2.37 -10.04 19.75
CA TRP A 18 -2.94 -8.73 19.96
C TRP A 18 -3.29 -8.14 18.60
N CYS A 19 -4.51 -8.36 18.13
CA CYS A 19 -5.10 -7.53 17.10
C CYS A 19 -5.34 -6.18 17.77
N GLN A 20 -4.34 -5.29 17.71
CA GLN A 20 -4.53 -3.93 18.17
C GLN A 20 -5.63 -3.33 17.31
N ALA A 21 -6.77 -3.04 17.93
CA ALA A 21 -7.86 -2.34 17.26
C ALA A 21 -7.31 -1.05 16.67
N VAL A 22 -7.56 -0.82 15.37
CA VAL A 22 -7.18 0.41 14.70
C VAL A 22 -7.84 1.59 15.41
N ASP A 23 -7.06 2.63 15.73
CA ASP A 23 -7.59 3.84 16.37
C ASP A 23 -8.75 4.43 15.55
N ASN A 24 -9.87 4.73 16.21
CA ASN A 24 -11.05 5.33 15.62
C ASN A 24 -10.75 6.61 14.83
N LYS A 25 -9.73 7.37 15.24
CA LYS A 25 -9.25 8.55 14.50
C LYS A 25 -8.82 8.18 13.08
N TYR A 26 -8.03 7.11 12.92
CA TYR A 26 -7.56 6.65 11.61
C TYR A 26 -8.70 6.11 10.77
N VAL A 27 -9.63 5.39 11.39
CA VAL A 27 -10.86 4.92 10.74
C VAL A 27 -11.71 6.11 10.23
N ASN A 28 -11.80 7.19 11.01
CA ASN A 28 -12.55 8.38 10.62
C ASN A 28 -11.92 9.13 9.43
N GLU A 29 -10.58 9.21 9.35
CA GLU A 29 -9.93 9.73 8.15
C GLU A 29 -10.16 8.81 6.94
N ALA A 30 -10.05 7.49 7.14
CA ALA A 30 -10.25 6.51 6.07
C ALA A 30 -11.65 6.56 5.45
N LYS A 31 -12.70 6.91 6.23
CA LYS A 31 -14.08 7.08 5.74
C LYS A 31 -14.21 8.13 4.63
N LYS A 32 -13.28 9.07 4.52
CA LYS A 32 -13.29 10.09 3.46
C LYS A 32 -13.01 9.49 2.08
N ILE A 33 -12.28 8.37 2.04
CA ILE A 33 -11.90 7.70 0.80
C ILE A 33 -12.94 6.64 0.44
N LYS A 34 -13.92 7.02 -0.37
CA LYS A 34 -15.06 6.15 -0.75
C LYS A 34 -14.64 4.83 -1.39
N GLN A 35 -13.49 4.81 -2.07
CA GLN A 35 -12.93 3.65 -2.75
C GLN A 35 -12.27 2.66 -1.78
N PHE A 36 -11.93 3.10 -0.56
CA PHE A 36 -11.30 2.26 0.45
C PHE A 36 -12.35 1.55 1.31
N LYS A 37 -12.27 0.23 1.39
CA LYS A 37 -13.19 -0.57 2.20
C LYS A 37 -12.74 -0.62 3.65
N LEU A 38 -13.68 -0.39 4.58
CA LEU A 38 -13.43 -0.31 6.02
C LEU A 38 -13.56 -1.66 6.75
N THR A 39 -13.58 -2.77 6.02
CA THR A 39 -13.76 -4.11 6.59
C THR A 39 -12.41 -4.71 7.00
N GLU A 40 -12.33 -5.24 8.23
CA GLU A 40 -11.16 -6.00 8.73
C GLU A 40 -9.84 -5.23 8.55
N LEU A 41 -9.84 -3.98 9.05
CA LEU A 41 -8.69 -3.09 8.97
C LEU A 41 -7.54 -3.54 9.87
N THR A 42 -6.34 -3.44 9.34
CA THR A 42 -5.08 -3.71 10.05
C THR A 42 -4.14 -2.54 9.85
N LEU A 43 -3.38 -2.19 10.89
CA LEU A 43 -2.24 -1.27 10.75
C LEU A 43 -1.05 -2.07 10.22
N LYS A 44 -0.49 -1.64 9.09
CA LYS A 44 0.79 -2.12 8.58
C LYS A 44 1.87 -1.08 8.83
N GLY A 45 3.11 -1.52 9.04
CA GLY A 45 4.25 -0.62 9.23
C GLY A 45 4.41 -0.08 10.66
N SER A 46 5.64 0.30 10.98
CA SER A 46 5.95 1.03 12.19
C SER A 46 5.37 2.44 12.09
N GLN A 47 4.70 2.91 13.15
CA GLN A 47 4.55 4.34 13.36
C GLN A 47 5.99 4.89 13.44
N ILE A 48 6.54 5.41 12.34
CA ILE A 48 7.80 6.14 12.38
C ILE A 48 7.48 7.42 13.14
N LYS A 49 7.53 7.34 14.48
CA LYS A 49 7.39 8.48 15.39
C LYS A 49 8.72 9.20 15.38
N THR A 50 8.97 10.00 14.36
CA THR A 50 9.96 11.08 14.51
C THR A 50 9.26 12.19 15.27
N THR A 51 9.28 12.09 16.60
CA THR A 51 8.71 12.95 17.68
C THR A 51 7.26 13.46 17.51
N ASP A 52 6.85 13.94 16.34
CA ASP A 52 5.55 14.55 16.07
C ASP A 52 4.88 14.10 14.76
N THR A 53 5.61 13.43 13.85
CA THR A 53 5.05 12.88 12.60
C THR A 53 4.74 11.39 12.74
N ALA A 54 3.59 10.95 12.24
CA ALA A 54 3.23 9.54 12.16
C ALA A 54 2.70 9.20 10.77
N ALA A 55 3.36 8.26 10.08
CA ALA A 55 2.83 7.63 8.87
C ALA A 55 1.87 6.50 9.27
N ILE A 56 0.70 6.48 8.64
CA ILE A 56 -0.37 5.50 8.91
C ILE A 56 -0.67 4.75 7.63
N ASP A 57 -0.59 3.43 7.71
CA ASP A 57 -0.81 2.49 6.62
C ASP A 57 -1.92 1.53 7.04
N LEU A 58 -3.13 1.75 6.52
CA LEU A 58 -4.29 0.90 6.78
C LEU A 58 -4.46 -0.12 5.66
N TYR A 59 -4.38 -1.39 6.00
CA TYR A 59 -4.60 -2.48 5.06
C TYR A 59 -5.91 -3.22 5.36
N ASN A 60 -6.66 -3.58 4.31
CA ASN A 60 -7.91 -4.32 4.43
C ASN A 60 -7.87 -5.67 3.69
N THR A 61 -8.86 -6.53 3.95
CA THR A 61 -8.95 -7.85 3.30
C THR A 61 -9.31 -7.83 1.82
N SER A 62 -9.72 -6.67 1.30
CA SER A 62 -9.86 -6.45 -0.15
C SER A 62 -8.55 -6.12 -0.85
N ARG A 63 -7.40 -6.26 -0.16
CA ARG A 63 -6.06 -5.98 -0.70
C ARG A 63 -5.88 -4.53 -1.11
N GLN A 64 -6.38 -3.63 -0.28
CA GLN A 64 -6.15 -2.19 -0.42
C GLN A 64 -5.29 -1.71 0.74
N LEU A 65 -4.35 -0.82 0.44
CA LEU A 65 -3.52 -0.10 1.39
C LEU A 65 -3.84 1.38 1.27
N LEU A 66 -4.35 1.98 2.34
CA LEU A 66 -4.57 3.42 2.45
C LEU A 66 -3.47 4.04 3.32
N ARG A 67 -2.68 4.93 2.72
CA ARG A 67 -1.56 5.62 3.37
C ARG A 67 -1.89 7.10 3.57
N PHE A 68 -1.57 7.62 4.75
CA PHE A 68 -1.69 9.05 5.12
C PHE A 68 -0.75 9.38 6.27
N ARG A 69 -0.59 10.67 6.59
CA ARG A 69 0.35 11.13 7.62
C ARG A 69 -0.29 12.14 8.57
N PHE A 70 0.13 12.11 9.82
CA PHE A 70 -0.16 13.14 10.81
C PHE A 70 1.10 13.88 11.22
N PHE A 71 0.96 15.17 11.54
CA PHE A 71 1.90 15.94 12.33
C PHE A 71 1.13 16.67 13.43
N ASN A 72 1.52 16.53 14.69
CA ASN A 72 0.82 17.14 15.83
C ASN A 72 -0.69 16.89 15.81
N ASN A 73 -1.06 15.62 15.62
CA ASN A 73 -2.44 15.15 15.48
C ASN A 73 -3.24 15.71 14.30
N LYS A 74 -2.65 16.53 13.42
CA LYS A 74 -3.30 17.05 12.20
C LYS A 74 -2.85 16.27 10.97
N LEU A 75 -3.79 15.99 10.10
CA LEU A 75 -3.54 15.34 8.82
C LEU A 75 -2.68 16.28 7.95
N ILE A 76 -1.62 15.76 7.33
CA ILE A 76 -0.69 16.55 6.51
C ILE A 76 -0.58 15.98 5.09
N PRO A 77 -0.30 16.83 4.08
CA PRO A 77 -0.06 16.36 2.72
C PRO A 77 1.29 15.65 2.58
N PHE A 78 1.38 14.72 1.62
CA PHE A 78 2.64 14.14 1.14
C PHE A 78 3.40 15.14 0.27
N GLN A 79 2.68 15.72 -0.68
CA GLN A 79 3.17 16.67 -1.68
C GLN A 79 1.95 17.41 -2.25
N SER A 80 2.09 18.70 -2.50
CA SER A 80 0.97 19.54 -2.97
C SER A 80 -0.24 19.42 -2.02
N ASP A 81 -1.42 19.17 -2.57
CA ASP A 81 -2.71 18.96 -1.95
C ASP A 81 -3.02 17.47 -1.69
N ILE A 82 -2.09 16.56 -2.00
CA ILE A 82 -2.31 15.11 -1.83
C ILE A 82 -2.04 14.71 -0.40
N VAL A 83 -3.05 14.11 0.21
CA VAL A 83 -3.08 13.75 1.63
C VAL A 83 -3.29 12.26 1.85
N PHE A 84 -3.94 11.59 0.89
CA PHE A 84 -4.13 10.15 0.91
C PHE A 84 -3.59 9.51 -0.35
N GLU A 85 -2.97 8.35 -0.18
CA GLU A 85 -2.62 7.44 -1.28
C GLU A 85 -3.34 6.12 -1.05
N LEU A 86 -4.12 5.67 -2.03
CA LEU A 86 -4.76 4.37 -2.06
C LEU A 86 -4.05 3.47 -3.06
N SER A 87 -3.40 2.42 -2.57
CA SER A 87 -2.82 1.36 -3.38
C SER A 87 -3.74 0.13 -3.38
N GLU A 88 -3.99 -0.44 -4.55
CA GLU A 88 -4.82 -1.64 -4.73
C GLU A 88 -3.97 -2.75 -5.36
N TYR A 89 -4.02 -3.93 -4.74
CA TYR A 89 -3.23 -5.09 -5.15
C TYR A 89 -4.11 -6.20 -5.74
N ASN A 90 -3.60 -6.85 -6.77
CA ASN A 90 -4.27 -7.99 -7.38
C ASN A 90 -4.11 -9.24 -6.50
N LYS A 91 -4.66 -10.37 -6.96
CA LYS A 91 -4.60 -11.63 -6.22
C LYS A 91 -3.20 -12.24 -6.06
N ASP A 92 -2.29 -11.88 -6.97
CA ASP A 92 -0.90 -12.34 -6.99
C ASP A 92 0.00 -11.43 -6.13
N GLY A 93 -0.62 -10.46 -5.44
CA GLY A 93 0.04 -9.48 -4.58
C GLY A 93 0.66 -8.32 -5.36
N ASP A 94 0.38 -8.18 -6.65
CA ASP A 94 0.97 -7.13 -7.49
C ASP A 94 0.15 -5.84 -7.45
N LEU A 95 0.81 -4.69 -7.29
CA LEU A 95 0.19 -3.37 -7.37
C LEU A 95 -0.38 -3.16 -8.77
N TYR A 96 -1.69 -2.97 -8.89
CA TYR A 96 -2.34 -2.73 -10.19
C TYR A 96 -2.95 -1.35 -10.30
N LYS A 97 -3.15 -0.64 -9.18
CA LYS A 97 -3.67 0.72 -9.19
C LYS A 97 -3.21 1.51 -7.97
N ARG A 98 -2.82 2.76 -8.19
CA ARG A 98 -2.54 3.77 -7.17
C ARG A 98 -3.39 5.01 -7.45
N SER A 99 -4.05 5.55 -6.43
CA SER A 99 -4.92 6.72 -6.53
C SER A 99 -4.57 7.74 -5.44
N PHE A 100 -4.65 9.03 -5.76
CA PHE A 100 -4.27 10.13 -4.88
C PHE A 100 -5.47 11.02 -4.57
N PHE A 101 -5.60 11.44 -3.31
CA PHE A 101 -6.73 12.24 -2.84
C PHE A 101 -6.30 13.38 -1.93
N ASN A 102 -7.09 14.47 -1.92
CA ASN A 102 -6.94 15.58 -0.98
C ASN A 102 -7.53 15.27 0.41
N ALA A 103 -7.45 16.24 1.33
CA ALA A 103 -7.91 16.11 2.71
C ALA A 103 -9.41 15.81 2.85
N GLU A 104 -10.20 16.14 1.83
CA GLU A 104 -11.64 15.92 1.72
C GLU A 104 -11.99 14.57 1.07
N GLY A 105 -10.99 13.81 0.62
CA GLY A 105 -11.15 12.53 -0.05
C GLY A 105 -11.58 12.63 -1.52
N GLN A 106 -11.38 13.80 -2.14
CA GLN A 106 -11.58 13.99 -3.57
C GLN A 106 -10.29 13.66 -4.33
N PRO A 107 -10.38 13.13 -5.56
CA PRO A 107 -9.20 12.91 -6.40
C PRO A 107 -8.36 14.18 -6.51
N ALA A 108 -7.06 14.06 -6.25
CA ALA A 108 -6.10 15.16 -6.30
C ALA A 108 -4.95 14.78 -7.22
N GLY A 109 -4.39 15.76 -7.93
CA GLY A 109 -3.34 15.55 -8.91
C GLY A 109 -1.97 15.98 -8.39
N ILE A 110 -0.92 15.27 -8.78
CA ILE A 110 0.47 15.66 -8.46
C ILE A 110 0.86 16.86 -9.37
N LEU A 111 0.90 18.06 -8.80
CA LEU A 111 1.42 19.28 -9.45
C LEU A 111 2.86 19.59 -9.01
N PRO A 112 3.66 20.33 -9.82
CA PRO A 112 3.56 20.56 -11.26
C PRO A 112 4.36 19.54 -12.09
N ALA A 113 5.12 18.64 -11.46
CA ALA A 113 6.11 17.78 -12.12
C ALA A 113 5.51 16.59 -12.90
N ILE A 114 4.26 16.19 -12.63
CA ILE A 114 3.65 14.98 -13.21
C ILE A 114 2.22 15.26 -13.70
N SER A 115 2.04 16.30 -14.51
CA SER A 115 0.84 16.50 -15.36
C SER A 115 -0.51 16.31 -14.67
N ASN A 116 -0.68 16.75 -13.42
CA ASN A 116 -1.93 16.58 -12.67
C ASN A 116 -2.31 15.09 -12.48
N LEU A 117 -1.34 14.19 -12.34
CA LEU A 117 -1.55 12.75 -12.14
C LEU A 117 -2.32 12.46 -10.85
N SER A 118 -3.48 11.82 -10.96
CA SER A 118 -4.30 11.40 -9.82
C SER A 118 -4.44 9.89 -9.70
N VAL A 119 -4.39 9.16 -10.83
CA VAL A 119 -4.45 7.69 -10.83
C VAL A 119 -3.40 7.09 -11.75
N SER A 120 -2.68 6.12 -11.23
CA SER A 120 -1.79 5.23 -11.96
C SER A 120 -2.39 3.82 -12.02
N GLN A 121 -2.46 3.23 -13.21
CA GLN A 121 -2.87 1.83 -13.41
C GLN A 121 -1.73 1.05 -14.04
N TYR A 122 -1.34 -0.05 -13.43
CA TYR A 122 -0.21 -0.87 -13.84
C TYR A 122 -0.67 -2.14 -14.55
N PHE A 123 0.01 -2.48 -15.64
CA PHE A 123 -0.27 -3.65 -16.46
C PHE A 123 1.03 -4.43 -16.67
N ILE A 124 1.05 -5.68 -16.23
CA ILE A 124 2.14 -6.61 -16.52
C ILE A 124 1.86 -7.21 -17.90
N LEU A 125 2.62 -6.76 -18.91
CA LEU A 125 2.45 -7.15 -20.31
C LEU A 125 3.14 -8.47 -20.65
N LYS A 126 4.30 -8.73 -20.02
CA LYS A 126 5.11 -9.94 -20.26
C LYS A 126 5.24 -10.76 -18.98
N LYS A 127 4.26 -11.62 -18.74
CA LYS A 127 4.13 -12.36 -17.47
C LYS A 127 5.34 -13.23 -17.12
N ASN A 128 5.89 -13.96 -18.09
CA ASN A 128 7.02 -14.86 -17.81
C ASN A 128 8.28 -14.08 -17.44
N ASP A 129 8.58 -13.02 -18.19
CA ASP A 129 9.72 -12.13 -17.91
C ASP A 129 9.54 -11.46 -16.55
N TYR A 130 8.34 -10.96 -16.25
CA TYR A 130 8.00 -10.41 -14.94
C TYR A 130 8.25 -11.40 -13.80
N LEU A 131 7.80 -12.65 -13.94
CA LEU A 131 8.00 -13.67 -12.90
C LEU A 131 9.48 -14.02 -12.71
N ALA A 132 10.26 -14.08 -13.80
CA ALA A 132 11.70 -14.27 -13.71
C ALA A 132 12.36 -13.11 -12.94
N LYS A 133 11.97 -11.86 -13.24
CA LYS A 133 12.48 -10.66 -12.56
C LYS A 133 12.04 -10.60 -11.09
N LYS A 134 10.79 -10.97 -10.78
CA LYS A 134 10.27 -11.06 -9.40
C LYS A 134 11.08 -12.07 -8.59
N LYS A 135 11.46 -13.21 -9.18
CA LYS A 135 12.30 -14.21 -8.51
C LYS A 135 13.67 -13.64 -8.12
N LEU A 136 14.34 -12.96 -9.06
CA LEU A 136 15.63 -12.30 -8.80
C LEU A 136 15.50 -11.23 -7.70
N TRP A 137 14.46 -10.40 -7.76
CA TRP A 137 14.19 -9.40 -6.73
C TRP A 137 13.97 -10.02 -5.34
N THR A 138 13.26 -11.13 -5.28
CA THR A 138 13.03 -11.85 -4.01
C THR A 138 14.26 -12.57 -3.48
N SER A 139 15.20 -12.99 -4.34
CA SER A 139 16.50 -13.54 -3.91
C SER A 139 17.51 -12.46 -3.48
N GLY A 140 17.15 -11.18 -3.62
CA GLY A 140 18.05 -10.05 -3.33
C GLY A 140 19.06 -9.79 -4.44
N GLU A 141 18.91 -10.43 -5.60
CA GLU A 141 19.76 -10.18 -6.75
C GLU A 141 19.41 -8.83 -7.38
N PRO A 142 20.43 -8.08 -7.84
CA PRO A 142 20.21 -6.78 -8.44
C PRO A 142 19.44 -6.92 -9.76
N LEU A 143 18.47 -6.05 -9.95
CA LEU A 143 17.81 -5.89 -11.24
C LEU A 143 18.50 -4.77 -12.01
N THR A 144 18.67 -4.97 -13.31
CA THR A 144 19.07 -3.90 -14.23
C THR A 144 17.84 -3.21 -14.79
N ASP A 145 18.04 -1.98 -15.28
CA ASP A 145 17.00 -1.30 -16.04
C ASP A 145 16.59 -2.13 -17.27
N ASP A 146 15.31 -2.48 -17.35
CA ASP A 146 14.69 -3.24 -18.42
C ASP A 146 13.45 -2.53 -18.97
N THR A 147 13.39 -1.21 -18.85
CA THR A 147 12.30 -0.37 -19.38
C THR A 147 12.02 -0.66 -20.86
N ASP A 148 13.08 -0.83 -21.67
CA ASP A 148 12.97 -1.13 -23.11
C ASP A 148 12.37 -2.51 -23.41
N GLN A 149 12.39 -3.42 -22.43
CA GLN A 149 11.73 -4.73 -22.57
C GLN A 149 10.20 -4.61 -22.46
N LYS A 150 9.68 -3.46 -22.02
CA LYS A 150 8.24 -3.14 -21.96
C LYS A 150 7.44 -4.21 -21.20
N ILE A 151 8.01 -4.67 -20.08
CA ILE A 151 7.39 -5.70 -19.23
C ILE A 151 6.19 -5.12 -18.48
N ILE A 152 6.30 -3.88 -18.01
CA ILE A 152 5.29 -3.20 -17.20
C ILE A 152 4.92 -1.87 -17.85
N LEU A 153 3.62 -1.64 -18.02
CA LEU A 153 3.04 -0.39 -18.51
C LEU A 153 2.27 0.29 -17.39
N GLU A 154 2.51 1.58 -17.18
CA GLU A 154 1.68 2.44 -16.36
C GLU A 154 0.81 3.32 -17.25
N LYS A 155 -0.50 3.33 -17.03
CA LYS A 155 -1.42 4.32 -17.58
C LYS A 155 -1.76 5.36 -16.51
N ARG A 156 -1.76 6.63 -16.92
CA ARG A 156 -1.92 7.79 -16.05
C ARG A 156 -3.21 8.53 -16.36
N TYR A 157 -3.90 8.93 -15.31
CA TYR A 157 -5.16 9.66 -15.39
C TYR A 157 -5.16 10.87 -14.47
N ASP A 158 -5.81 11.94 -14.89
CA ASP A 158 -6.03 13.15 -14.08
C ASP A 158 -7.18 12.96 -13.05
N PRO A 159 -7.46 13.95 -12.18
CA PRO A 159 -8.53 13.86 -11.18
C PRO A 159 -9.93 13.70 -11.78
N GLN A 160 -10.11 14.10 -13.04
CA GLN A 160 -11.35 13.93 -13.80
C GLN A 160 -11.44 12.54 -14.45
N GLY A 161 -10.41 11.70 -14.29
CA GLY A 161 -10.33 10.36 -14.88
C GLY A 161 -9.97 10.37 -16.37
N LYS A 162 -9.53 11.51 -16.92
CA LYS A 162 -9.07 11.60 -18.30
C LYS A 162 -7.67 11.03 -18.41
N PHE A 163 -7.46 10.19 -19.42
CA PHE A 163 -6.13 9.67 -19.74
C PHE A 163 -5.19 10.81 -20.13
N ILE A 164 -4.04 10.91 -19.45
CA ILE A 164 -3.04 11.95 -19.67
C ILE A 164 -1.71 11.42 -20.21
N GLY A 165 -1.53 10.10 -20.22
CA GLY A 165 -0.35 9.48 -20.81
C GLY A 165 -0.08 8.08 -20.30
N GLN A 166 0.97 7.48 -20.83
CA GLN A 166 1.45 6.18 -20.38
C GLN A 166 2.97 6.15 -20.46
N ILE A 167 3.59 5.38 -19.57
CA ILE A 167 5.03 5.12 -19.60
C ILE A 167 5.30 3.65 -19.31
N TYR A 168 6.44 3.17 -19.80
CA TYR A 168 6.95 1.85 -19.42
C TYR A 168 7.82 1.99 -18.17
N TYR A 169 7.72 1.02 -17.27
CA TYR A 169 8.53 0.94 -16.06
C TYR A 169 9.57 -0.17 -16.21
N SER A 170 10.76 0.09 -15.68
CA SER A 170 11.65 -1.01 -15.31
C SER A 170 11.04 -1.82 -14.18
N THR A 171 11.32 -3.12 -14.17
CA THR A 171 10.87 -4.02 -13.10
C THR A 171 11.48 -3.63 -11.75
N GLU A 172 12.72 -3.13 -11.74
CA GLU A 172 13.36 -2.59 -10.53
C GLU A 172 12.58 -1.39 -9.96
N ALA A 173 12.26 -0.39 -10.77
CA ALA A 173 11.54 0.80 -10.33
C ALA A 173 10.14 0.43 -9.81
N TYR A 174 9.45 -0.44 -10.53
CA TYR A 174 8.15 -0.96 -10.12
C TYR A 174 8.22 -1.69 -8.77
N PHE A 175 9.19 -2.60 -8.57
CA PHE A 175 9.31 -3.30 -7.29
C PHE A 175 9.75 -2.38 -6.15
N ARG A 176 10.62 -1.39 -6.40
CA ARG A 176 11.04 -0.43 -5.37
C ARG A 176 9.87 0.43 -4.90
N GLU A 177 9.05 0.91 -5.83
CA GLU A 177 7.82 1.66 -5.51
C GLU A 177 6.75 0.79 -4.82
N HIS A 178 6.75 -0.52 -5.08
CA HIS A 178 5.80 -1.47 -4.50
C HIS A 178 6.25 -1.91 -3.09
N ASP A 179 7.49 -2.37 -2.94
CA ASP A 179 8.03 -2.94 -1.69
C ASP A 179 8.34 -1.87 -0.64
N GLY A 180 8.70 -0.65 -1.05
CA GLY A 180 8.81 0.49 -0.14
C GLY A 180 7.51 0.83 0.59
N LEU A 181 6.36 0.27 0.14
CA LEU A 181 5.06 0.40 0.77
C LEU A 181 4.66 -0.80 1.63
N LEU A 182 5.25 -1.98 1.39
CA LEU A 182 4.92 -3.20 2.12
C LEU A 182 5.83 -3.48 3.31
N GLY A 183 6.85 -2.65 3.55
CA GLY A 183 7.76 -2.80 4.67
C GLY A 183 8.40 -4.18 4.64
N LYS A 184 9.44 -4.36 3.81
CA LYS A 184 10.39 -5.42 4.14
C LYS A 184 10.96 -5.07 5.52
N GLU A 185 10.53 -5.81 6.53
CA GLU A 185 11.35 -6.03 7.72
C GLU A 185 12.67 -6.61 7.18
N GLN A 186 13.67 -5.74 7.05
CA GLN A 186 15.07 -6.16 7.00
C GLN A 186 15.52 -6.44 8.43
#